data_AF-A0A6A6NA22-F1
#
_entry.id   AF-A0A6A6NA22-F1
#
_cell.length_a   1.000
_cell.length_b   1.000
_cell.length_c   1.000
_cell.angle_alpha   90.00
_cell.angle_beta   90.00
_cell.angle_gamma   90.00
#
_symmetry.space_group_name_H-M   'P 1'
#
loop_
_entity.id
_entity.type
_entity.pdbx_description
1 polymer ?
#
loop_
_entity_poly.entity_id
_entity_poly.type
_entity_poly.pdbx_seq_one_letter_code
_entity_poly.pdbx_strand_id
1 'polypeptide(L)'
;MILSETPKSNHTTMARKGWSTLLFSSSKTLSSFNSFPSSSFPSSPAVHKFTESMMEENIENAESIIRKWDPDSAAVTHVTSLFHQRKEAKEFLKSVKDLRLAMHFLVSEHSASDKLVLAQNLMQIAMKRLEKELYQILSAHRDQLDPESLSGLSSDGSSNFEDDDEIGSEEEIKIAGESITKVEREATNAMSDLRSIAHCMISAGYGKECIKIYKLIRKSIVDEGLYLLGVEKFRSSQIQKMNWEALEHLTKNWLNAVKIAVKTLFGGEKALCDHVFSASQTIRESCFTDITKEGATNLFRFPELIAKCKKTPERIFLLMELHEALSNLWPEIELTFNSESTSEIKSQAFSSLQRLGESVRAILFDFESTIQKDSSKTTVLGGGIHPLTEK
;
A
#
# COMPACT_ATOMS: atom_id res chain seq x y z
N MET A 1 52.22 37.62 -23.92
CA MET A 1 52.60 38.19 -25.24
C MET A 1 52.86 37.01 -26.16
N ILE A 2 52.40 37.07 -27.41
CA ILE A 2 52.20 35.97 -28.42
C ILE A 2 50.79 35.33 -28.28
N LEU A 3 49.71 35.80 -28.94
CA LEU A 3 49.31 35.75 -30.38
C LEU A 3 49.28 34.30 -30.92
N SER A 4 48.12 33.63 -30.91
CA SER A 4 47.04 33.61 -31.93
C SER A 4 47.28 32.61 -33.06
N GLU A 5 46.42 31.58 -33.17
CA GLU A 5 45.72 31.24 -34.42
C GLU A 5 44.64 30.15 -34.21
N THR A 6 43.48 30.42 -34.78
CA THR A 6 42.31 29.53 -34.95
C THR A 6 42.52 28.53 -36.10
N PRO A 7 41.61 27.56 -36.30
CA PRO A 7 40.71 27.76 -37.45
C PRO A 7 39.24 27.33 -37.25
N LYS A 8 38.37 28.26 -37.66
CA LYS A 8 37.20 28.15 -38.54
C LYS A 8 36.19 27.00 -38.37
N SER A 9 35.01 27.45 -37.92
CA SER A 9 33.66 26.99 -38.23
C SER A 9 33.40 26.70 -39.70
N ASN A 10 32.52 25.74 -39.98
CA ASN A 10 31.52 25.87 -41.05
C ASN A 10 30.15 25.42 -40.54
N HIS A 11 29.20 26.31 -40.79
CA HIS A 11 27.78 26.23 -40.47
C HIS A 11 27.03 25.34 -41.46
N THR A 12 26.01 24.64 -40.97
CA THR A 12 24.77 24.45 -41.73
C THR A 12 23.58 24.76 -40.83
N THR A 13 22.80 25.72 -41.30
CA THR A 13 21.64 26.40 -40.72
C THR A 13 20.30 25.68 -40.94
N MET A 14 19.35 26.00 -40.04
CA MET A 14 17.87 26.00 -40.11
C MET A 14 17.22 25.07 -39.06
N ALA A 15 16.19 25.44 -38.30
CA ALA A 15 15.41 26.67 -38.18
C ALA A 15 14.77 26.73 -36.77
N ARG A 16 14.62 27.95 -36.23
CA ARG A 16 13.88 28.25 -35.00
C ARG A 16 12.37 28.16 -35.23
N LYS A 17 11.66 27.42 -34.36
CA LYS A 17 10.27 27.70 -33.98
C LYS A 17 10.10 27.44 -32.49
N GLY A 18 9.45 28.40 -31.81
CA GLY A 18 9.34 28.49 -30.36
C GLY A 18 8.14 27.76 -29.75
N TRP A 19 8.21 27.71 -28.42
CA TRP A 19 7.20 27.48 -27.38
C TRP A 19 6.25 26.28 -27.48
N SER A 20 6.31 25.41 -26.46
CA SER A 20 5.15 24.95 -25.66
C SER A 20 5.62 24.03 -24.53
N THR A 21 5.29 24.39 -23.30
CA THR A 21 5.31 23.54 -22.10
C THR A 21 4.35 22.37 -22.27
N LEU A 22 4.86 21.14 -22.20
CA LEU A 22 4.08 19.91 -22.36
C LEU A 22 3.27 19.61 -21.07
N LEU A 23 1.99 19.98 -21.12
CA LEU A 23 0.93 19.45 -20.26
C LEU A 23 0.65 18.00 -20.67
N PHE A 24 0.70 17.09 -19.70
CA PHE A 24 0.28 15.70 -19.91
C PHE A 24 -1.25 15.64 -20.12
N SER A 25 -1.62 15.42 -21.37
CA SER A 25 -2.97 15.08 -21.81
C SER A 25 -3.29 13.65 -21.38
N SER A 26 -4.28 13.48 -20.48
CA SER A 26 -4.80 12.17 -20.14
C SER A 26 -5.74 11.72 -21.25
N SER A 27 -5.28 10.79 -22.09
CA SER A 27 -6.09 10.08 -23.06
C SER A 27 -7.24 9.36 -22.36
N LYS A 28 -8.48 9.72 -22.70
CA LYS A 28 -9.68 8.98 -22.37
C LYS A 28 -9.71 7.71 -23.22
N THR A 29 -9.38 6.56 -22.63
CA THR A 29 -9.74 5.25 -23.20
C THR A 29 -11.20 4.96 -22.85
N LEU A 30 -12.09 5.16 -23.83
CA LEU A 30 -13.45 4.60 -23.78
C LEU A 30 -13.34 3.08 -23.95
N SER A 31 -13.62 2.33 -22.90
CA SER A 31 -14.06 0.94 -23.03
C SER A 31 -15.55 0.94 -23.37
N SER A 32 -15.89 0.33 -24.51
CA SER A 32 -17.23 0.19 -25.07
C SER A 32 -18.25 -0.33 -24.06
N PHE A 33 -19.26 0.49 -23.76
CA PHE A 33 -20.55 0.02 -23.26
C PHE A 33 -21.59 0.14 -24.37
N ASN A 34 -22.40 -0.91 -24.50
CA ASN A 34 -23.43 -1.11 -25.50
C ASN A 34 -24.18 0.17 -25.89
N SER A 35 -24.11 0.50 -27.18
CA SER A 35 -24.96 1.48 -27.84
C SER A 35 -26.39 0.96 -27.90
N PHE A 36 -27.22 1.37 -26.94
CA PHE A 36 -28.67 1.42 -27.16
C PHE A 36 -28.98 2.66 -28.00
N PRO A 37 -29.84 2.57 -29.04
CA PRO A 37 -30.25 3.73 -29.81
C PRO A 37 -31.01 4.69 -28.90
N SER A 38 -30.50 5.90 -28.76
CA SER A 38 -31.12 7.01 -28.06
C SER A 38 -32.43 7.38 -28.76
N SER A 39 -33.56 6.93 -28.21
CA SER A 39 -34.85 7.52 -28.50
C SER A 39 -34.93 8.88 -27.80
N SER A 40 -34.69 9.94 -28.56
CA SER A 40 -34.97 11.31 -28.14
C SER A 40 -36.48 11.52 -28.07
N PHE A 41 -37.09 11.12 -26.95
CA PHE A 41 -38.42 11.60 -26.60
C PHE A 41 -38.28 13.02 -26.03
N PRO A 42 -39.06 14.00 -26.51
CA PRO A 42 -39.12 15.30 -25.86
C PRO A 42 -39.69 15.10 -24.45
N SER A 43 -38.90 15.43 -23.43
CA SER A 43 -39.35 15.46 -22.04
C SER A 43 -40.47 16.49 -21.90
N SER A 44 -41.63 16.04 -21.41
CA SER A 44 -42.80 16.92 -21.21
C SER A 44 -42.47 18.05 -20.22
N PRO A 45 -42.92 19.30 -20.46
CA PRO A 45 -42.63 20.47 -19.60
C PRO A 45 -42.98 20.27 -18.12
N ALA A 46 -43.96 19.43 -17.82
CA ALA A 46 -44.36 19.11 -16.44
C ALA A 46 -43.33 18.22 -15.73
N VAL A 47 -42.71 17.28 -16.43
CA VAL A 47 -41.67 16.39 -15.89
C VAL A 47 -40.40 17.17 -15.61
N HIS A 48 -40.09 18.14 -16.47
CA HIS A 48 -38.94 19.03 -16.32
C HIS A 48 -39.05 19.92 -15.08
N LYS A 49 -40.19 20.62 -14.90
CA LYS A 49 -40.46 21.43 -13.69
C LYS A 49 -40.48 20.62 -12.40
N PHE A 50 -41.02 19.40 -12.44
CA PHE A 50 -41.01 18.51 -11.28
C PHE A 50 -39.58 18.10 -10.90
N THR A 51 -38.75 17.78 -11.90
CA THR A 51 -37.34 17.43 -11.70
C THR A 51 -36.55 18.61 -11.16
N GLU A 52 -36.78 19.82 -11.70
CA GLU A 52 -36.15 21.05 -11.22
C GLU A 52 -36.48 21.34 -9.74
N SER A 53 -37.77 21.27 -9.37
CA SER A 53 -38.22 21.45 -7.98
C SER A 53 -37.58 20.44 -7.03
N MET A 54 -37.47 19.17 -7.45
CA MET A 54 -36.83 18.12 -6.65
C MET A 54 -35.33 18.37 -6.47
N MET A 55 -34.63 18.85 -7.52
CA MET A 55 -33.20 19.15 -7.41
C MET A 55 -32.92 20.38 -6.55
N GLU A 56 -33.82 21.35 -6.53
CA GLU A 56 -33.77 22.50 -5.62
C GLU A 56 -33.97 22.07 -4.16
N GLU A 57 -34.98 21.26 -3.88
CA GLU A 57 -35.21 20.67 -2.54
C GLU A 57 -33.98 19.87 -2.06
N ASN A 58 -33.32 19.14 -2.95
CA ASN A 58 -32.08 18.41 -2.62
C ASN A 58 -30.95 19.37 -2.18
N ILE A 59 -30.85 20.55 -2.78
CA ILE A 59 -29.83 21.56 -2.40
C ILE A 59 -30.15 22.15 -1.03
N GLU A 60 -31.41 22.51 -0.78
CA GLU A 60 -31.85 23.06 0.51
C GLU A 60 -31.64 22.05 1.66
N ASN A 61 -32.02 20.79 1.43
CA ASN A 61 -31.79 19.71 2.37
C ASN A 61 -30.29 19.49 2.62
N ALA A 62 -29.48 19.48 1.56
CA ALA A 62 -28.03 19.35 1.68
C ALA A 62 -27.40 20.54 2.41
N GLU A 63 -27.90 21.76 2.22
CA GLU A 63 -27.42 22.96 2.91
C GLU A 63 -27.57 22.83 4.43
N SER A 64 -28.75 22.43 4.90
CA SER A 64 -29.01 22.27 6.33
C SER A 64 -28.09 21.24 7.00
N ILE A 65 -27.84 20.12 6.31
CA ILE A 65 -27.02 19.01 6.83
C ILE A 65 -25.53 19.32 6.73
N ILE A 66 -25.07 19.88 5.61
CA ILE A 66 -23.64 20.12 5.37
C ILE A 66 -23.14 21.29 6.23
N ARG A 67 -23.90 22.39 6.34
CA ARG A 67 -23.47 23.55 7.15
C ARG A 67 -23.39 23.23 8.63
N LYS A 68 -24.22 22.31 9.14
CA LYS A 68 -24.12 21.80 10.51
C LYS A 68 -22.73 21.22 10.79
N TRP A 69 -22.06 20.68 9.78
CA TRP A 69 -20.76 20.02 9.89
C TRP A 69 -19.63 20.83 9.22
N ASP A 70 -19.85 22.12 8.98
CA ASP A 70 -18.82 22.98 8.42
C ASP A 70 -17.59 23.02 9.36
N PRO A 71 -16.42 22.59 8.87
CA PRO A 71 -15.21 22.59 9.66
C PRO A 71 -14.72 24.00 9.99
N ASP A 72 -15.20 25.06 9.33
CA ASP A 72 -14.74 26.44 9.57
C ASP A 72 -15.71 27.24 10.49
N SER A 73 -16.86 26.67 10.89
CA SER A 73 -17.98 27.41 11.51
C SER A 73 -18.12 27.26 13.04
N ALA A 74 -17.69 26.14 13.65
CA ALA A 74 -17.88 25.90 15.09
C ALA A 74 -16.73 25.12 15.76
N ALA A 75 -16.25 25.59 16.92
CA ALA A 75 -15.19 24.90 17.68
C ALA A 75 -15.51 23.44 18.05
N VAL A 76 -16.79 23.09 18.24
CA VAL A 76 -17.24 21.75 18.61
C VAL A 76 -17.19 20.75 17.44
N THR A 77 -17.52 21.19 16.22
CA THR A 77 -17.43 20.32 15.02
C THR A 77 -15.98 20.02 14.65
N HIS A 78 -15.02 20.80 15.19
CA HIS A 78 -13.61 20.48 15.02
C HIS A 78 -13.19 19.20 15.75
N VAL A 79 -13.82 18.87 16.87
CA VAL A 79 -13.39 17.80 17.79
C VAL A 79 -14.29 16.57 17.64
N THR A 80 -15.59 16.76 17.40
CA THR A 80 -16.55 15.65 17.28
C THR A 80 -16.43 14.96 15.91
N SER A 81 -16.29 13.63 15.88
CA SER A 81 -16.34 12.83 14.64
C SER A 81 -17.77 12.69 14.14
N LEU A 82 -17.98 12.90 12.84
CA LEU A 82 -19.25 12.66 12.14
C LEU A 82 -19.71 11.19 12.29
N PHE A 83 -18.76 10.27 12.35
CA PHE A 83 -19.03 8.83 12.39
C PHE A 83 -19.32 8.30 13.80
N HIS A 84 -19.25 9.15 14.84
CA HIS A 84 -19.71 8.78 16.17
C HIS A 84 -21.22 8.43 16.18
N GLN A 85 -22.01 9.13 15.37
CA GLN A 85 -23.43 8.80 15.14
C GLN A 85 -23.64 8.31 13.71
N ARG A 86 -23.64 6.99 13.53
CA ARG A 86 -23.78 6.33 12.23
C ARG A 86 -24.98 6.77 11.38
N LYS A 87 -26.09 7.15 12.02
CA LYS A 87 -27.28 7.64 11.30
C LYS A 87 -26.99 9.00 10.66
N GLU A 88 -26.43 9.93 11.42
CA GLU A 88 -26.05 11.26 10.91
C GLU A 88 -24.98 11.15 9.81
N ALA A 89 -23.99 10.26 9.95
CA ALA A 89 -23.01 10.01 8.92
C ALA A 89 -23.65 9.52 7.60
N LYS A 90 -24.60 8.58 7.68
CA LYS A 90 -25.31 8.07 6.49
C LYS A 90 -26.16 9.15 5.83
N GLU A 91 -26.84 9.98 6.62
CA GLU A 91 -27.61 11.11 6.12
C GLU A 91 -26.71 12.13 5.42
N PHE A 92 -25.59 12.47 6.03
CA PHE A 92 -24.58 13.36 5.43
C PHE A 92 -24.06 12.82 4.10
N LEU A 93 -23.63 11.56 4.04
CA LEU A 93 -23.14 10.94 2.81
C LEU A 93 -24.22 10.88 1.71
N LYS A 94 -25.49 10.66 2.11
CA LYS A 94 -26.64 10.71 1.20
C LYS A 94 -26.84 12.13 0.66
N SER A 95 -26.84 13.15 1.51
CA SER A 95 -26.96 14.55 1.09
C SER A 95 -25.86 14.97 0.11
N VAL A 96 -24.62 14.51 0.31
CA VAL A 96 -23.52 14.76 -0.65
C VAL A 96 -23.80 14.11 -2.01
N LYS A 97 -24.32 12.87 -2.02
CA LYS A 97 -24.70 12.19 -3.26
C LYS A 97 -25.83 12.91 -3.98
N ASP A 98 -26.85 13.33 -3.25
CA ASP A 98 -28.02 14.03 -3.80
C ASP A 98 -27.63 15.43 -4.31
N LEU A 99 -26.76 16.14 -3.57
CA LEU A 99 -26.17 17.41 -4.00
C LEU A 99 -25.39 17.26 -5.31
N ARG A 100 -24.59 16.19 -5.45
CA ARG A 100 -23.86 15.91 -6.70
C ARG A 100 -24.82 15.70 -7.88
N LEU A 101 -25.92 14.98 -7.67
CA LEU A 101 -26.94 14.77 -8.71
C LEU A 101 -27.60 16.10 -9.10
N ALA A 102 -27.96 16.94 -8.12
CA ALA A 102 -28.50 18.27 -8.37
C ALA A 102 -27.51 19.17 -9.13
N MET A 103 -26.22 19.14 -8.78
CA MET A 103 -25.18 19.88 -9.50
C MET A 103 -25.07 19.44 -10.96
N HIS A 104 -25.10 18.13 -11.24
CA HIS A 104 -25.08 17.62 -12.63
C HIS A 104 -26.29 18.09 -13.44
N PHE A 105 -27.47 18.09 -12.83
CA PHE A 105 -28.69 18.59 -13.46
C PHE A 105 -28.63 20.10 -13.73
N LEU A 106 -28.16 20.89 -12.76
CA LEU A 106 -28.03 22.35 -12.92
C LEU A 106 -27.02 22.72 -14.02
N VAL A 107 -25.91 21.98 -14.14
CA VAL A 107 -24.93 22.20 -15.21
C VAL A 107 -25.51 21.91 -16.60
N SER A 108 -26.40 20.92 -16.74
CA SER A 108 -27.03 20.61 -18.03
C SER A 108 -28.09 21.63 -18.46
N GLU A 109 -28.70 22.32 -17.50
CA GLU A 109 -29.84 23.21 -17.74
C GLU A 109 -29.43 24.69 -17.77
N HIS A 110 -28.72 25.15 -16.73
CA HIS A 110 -28.44 26.58 -16.51
C HIS A 110 -27.04 26.75 -15.88
N SER A 111 -26.02 26.96 -16.73
CA SER A 111 -24.61 26.99 -16.34
C SER A 111 -24.19 28.16 -15.43
N ALA A 112 -25.04 29.19 -15.26
CA ALA A 112 -24.72 30.42 -14.52
C ALA A 112 -25.73 30.73 -13.38
N SER A 113 -26.30 29.71 -12.74
CA SER A 113 -27.25 29.90 -11.62
C SER A 113 -26.53 30.11 -10.28
N ASP A 114 -27.00 31.04 -9.44
CA ASP A 114 -26.54 31.23 -8.06
C ASP A 114 -26.66 29.94 -7.23
N LYS A 115 -27.64 29.09 -7.54
CA LYS A 115 -27.82 27.76 -6.92
C LYS A 115 -26.65 26.82 -7.21
N LEU A 116 -26.06 26.92 -8.41
CA LEU A 116 -24.89 26.11 -8.76
C LEU A 116 -23.67 26.57 -7.95
N VAL A 117 -23.51 27.87 -7.75
CA VAL A 117 -22.43 28.42 -6.89
C VAL A 117 -22.61 27.97 -5.44
N LEU A 118 -23.83 28.05 -4.91
CA LEU A 118 -24.15 27.53 -3.58
C LEU A 118 -23.84 26.03 -3.47
N ALA A 119 -24.30 25.23 -4.42
CA ALA A 119 -24.07 23.79 -4.44
C ALA A 119 -22.57 23.43 -4.53
N GLN A 120 -21.79 24.18 -5.31
CA GLN A 120 -20.34 24.05 -5.35
C GLN A 120 -19.70 24.36 -4.00
N ASN A 121 -20.11 25.45 -3.33
CA ASN A 121 -19.59 25.80 -2.01
C ASN A 121 -19.93 24.72 -0.97
N LEU A 122 -21.16 24.20 -0.97
CA LEU A 122 -21.58 23.10 -0.11
C LEU A 122 -20.76 21.84 -0.37
N MET A 123 -20.48 21.51 -1.64
CA MET A 123 -19.62 20.39 -1.99
C MET A 123 -18.21 20.56 -1.41
N GLN A 124 -17.61 21.74 -1.49
CA GLN A 124 -16.29 22.01 -0.90
C GLN A 124 -16.28 21.82 0.61
N ILE A 125 -17.30 22.34 1.31
CA ILE A 125 -17.45 22.18 2.76
C ILE A 125 -17.56 20.69 3.10
N ALA A 126 -18.40 19.96 2.36
CA ALA A 126 -18.59 18.54 2.60
C ALA A 126 -17.32 17.72 2.38
N MET A 127 -16.56 18.01 1.31
CA MET A 127 -15.31 17.30 1.02
C MET A 127 -14.24 17.59 2.07
N LYS A 128 -14.06 18.86 2.48
CA LYS A 128 -13.15 19.20 3.60
C LYS A 128 -13.50 18.42 4.87
N ARG A 129 -14.79 18.25 5.16
CA ARG A 129 -15.24 17.48 6.31
C ARG A 129 -14.91 15.99 6.16
N LEU A 130 -15.17 15.39 5.00
CA LEU A 130 -14.85 13.98 4.73
C LEU A 130 -13.34 13.71 4.74
N GLU A 131 -12.53 14.63 4.22
CA GLU A 131 -11.06 14.57 4.32
C GLU A 131 -10.60 14.50 5.78
N LYS A 132 -11.21 15.33 6.64
CA LYS A 132 -10.90 15.35 8.07
C LYS A 132 -11.32 14.05 8.77
N GLU A 133 -12.51 13.53 8.48
CA GLU A 133 -12.96 12.25 9.04
C GLU A 133 -12.07 11.09 8.58
N LEU A 134 -11.70 11.06 7.30
CA LEU A 134 -10.77 10.08 6.76
C LEU A 134 -9.44 10.10 7.53
N TYR A 135 -8.90 11.30 7.73
CA TYR A 135 -7.67 11.48 8.52
C TYR A 135 -7.83 11.01 9.96
N GLN A 136 -8.93 11.39 10.63
CA GLN A 136 -9.19 11.05 12.03
C GLN A 136 -9.36 9.54 12.22
N ILE A 137 -10.15 8.87 11.39
CA ILE A 137 -10.37 7.43 11.49
C ILE A 137 -9.07 6.66 11.23
N LEU A 138 -8.31 7.01 10.19
CA LEU A 138 -7.01 6.39 9.90
C LEU A 138 -5.98 6.63 11.02
N SER A 139 -6.02 7.79 11.67
CA SER A 139 -5.07 8.14 12.75
C SER A 139 -5.45 7.54 14.10
N ALA A 140 -6.74 7.41 14.40
CA ALA A 140 -7.24 6.89 15.67
C ALA A 140 -7.12 5.35 15.75
N HIS A 141 -7.18 4.66 14.61
CA HIS A 141 -7.12 3.21 14.53
C HIS A 141 -5.77 2.72 14.01
N ARG A 142 -4.65 3.41 14.34
CA ARG A 142 -3.30 3.01 13.93
C ARG A 142 -2.96 1.58 14.32
N ASP A 143 -3.23 1.23 15.58
CA ASP A 143 -2.89 -0.07 16.16
C ASP A 143 -3.93 -1.16 15.85
N GLN A 144 -5.18 -0.78 15.55
CA GLN A 144 -6.29 -1.72 15.28
C GLN A 144 -6.43 -2.06 13.79
N LEU A 145 -6.03 -1.14 12.91
CA LEU A 145 -5.82 -1.39 11.48
C LEU A 145 -4.38 -1.85 11.22
N ASP A 146 -3.70 -2.31 12.26
CA ASP A 146 -2.40 -2.92 12.13
C ASP A 146 -2.55 -4.22 11.32
N PRO A 147 -1.68 -4.45 10.32
CA PRO A 147 -1.83 -5.58 9.43
C PRO A 147 -1.78 -6.97 10.10
N GLU A 148 -1.26 -7.11 11.34
CA GLU A 148 -1.36 -8.35 12.13
C GLU A 148 -2.82 -8.69 12.50
N SER A 149 -3.60 -7.69 12.88
CA SER A 149 -5.00 -7.88 13.32
C SER A 149 -5.94 -8.20 12.15
N LEU A 150 -5.61 -7.71 10.94
CA LEU A 150 -6.42 -7.94 9.73
C LEU A 150 -6.23 -9.33 9.12
N SER A 151 -5.08 -9.97 9.37
CA SER A 151 -4.81 -11.36 8.94
C SER A 151 -5.79 -12.37 9.57
N GLY A 152 -6.17 -12.17 10.83
CA GLY A 152 -7.09 -13.04 11.56
C GLY A 152 -8.56 -12.93 11.09
N LEU A 153 -8.97 -11.75 10.61
CA LEU A 153 -10.35 -11.48 10.19
C LEU A 153 -10.72 -12.12 8.84
N SER A 154 -9.73 -12.55 8.05
CA SER A 154 -9.93 -13.29 6.81
C SER A 154 -10.16 -14.80 7.00
N SER A 155 -10.06 -15.32 8.24
CA SER A 155 -10.30 -16.72 8.55
C SER A 155 -11.65 -16.91 9.24
N ASP A 156 -12.74 -16.82 8.48
CA ASP A 156 -14.03 -17.36 8.92
C ASP A 156 -13.95 -18.90 8.85
N GLY A 157 -13.72 -19.56 9.99
CA GLY A 157 -13.84 -21.01 10.14
C GLY A 157 -12.83 -21.67 11.08
N SER A 158 -13.29 -22.01 12.29
CA SER A 158 -12.71 -22.95 13.27
C SER A 158 -11.41 -22.55 13.97
N SER A 159 -11.52 -21.98 15.18
CA SER A 159 -10.56 -22.24 16.24
C SER A 159 -10.96 -23.55 16.94
N ASN A 160 -10.30 -24.65 16.60
CA ASN A 160 -10.12 -25.74 17.55
C ASN A 160 -8.98 -25.32 18.47
N PHE A 161 -9.32 -24.90 19.69
CA PHE A 161 -8.34 -24.80 20.76
C PHE A 161 -8.01 -26.22 21.20
N GLU A 162 -6.80 -26.67 20.92
CA GLU A 162 -6.21 -27.79 21.64
C GLU A 162 -5.81 -27.28 23.02
N ASP A 163 -6.36 -27.96 24.02
CA ASP A 163 -6.15 -27.79 25.46
C ASP A 163 -4.66 -27.79 25.80
N ASP A 164 -4.16 -26.71 26.39
CA ASP A 164 -2.95 -26.75 27.22
C ASP A 164 -3.24 -25.93 28.50
N ASP A 165 -3.19 -26.63 29.62
CA ASP A 165 -3.62 -26.17 30.94
C ASP A 165 -2.70 -25.05 31.48
N GLU A 166 -3.17 -23.79 31.43
CA GLU A 166 -2.67 -22.75 32.33
C GLU A 166 -3.86 -22.01 32.97
N ILE A 167 -3.97 -22.14 34.30
CA ILE A 167 -5.12 -21.72 35.10
C ILE A 167 -5.20 -20.19 35.18
N GLY A 168 -5.78 -19.57 34.15
CA GLY A 168 -6.41 -18.26 34.23
C GLY A 168 -7.83 -18.41 34.76
N SER A 169 -8.31 -17.47 35.58
CA SER A 169 -9.68 -17.54 36.10
C SER A 169 -10.71 -17.47 34.95
N GLU A 170 -11.79 -18.26 34.99
CA GLU A 170 -12.83 -18.31 33.94
C GLU A 170 -13.43 -16.92 33.62
N GLU A 171 -13.46 -16.03 34.62
CA GLU A 171 -13.86 -14.63 34.49
C GLU A 171 -12.89 -13.81 33.61
N GLU A 172 -11.59 -14.07 33.72
CA GLU A 172 -10.52 -13.36 32.99
C GLU A 172 -10.48 -13.75 31.51
N ILE A 173 -10.76 -15.03 31.20
CA ILE A 173 -10.91 -15.53 29.83
C ILE A 173 -12.15 -14.90 29.17
N LYS A 174 -13.25 -14.76 29.92
CA LYS A 174 -14.49 -14.16 29.41
C LYS A 174 -14.35 -12.65 29.19
N ILE A 175 -13.70 -11.94 30.11
CA ILE A 175 -13.38 -10.51 29.98
C ILE A 175 -12.41 -10.26 28.81
N ALA A 176 -11.39 -11.13 28.66
CA ALA A 176 -10.47 -11.07 27.51
C ALA A 176 -11.20 -11.31 26.18
N GLY A 177 -12.08 -12.32 26.11
CA GLY A 177 -12.90 -12.59 24.93
C GLY A 177 -13.90 -11.47 24.59
N GLU A 178 -14.54 -10.87 25.60
CA GLU A 178 -15.41 -9.69 25.42
C GLU A 178 -14.63 -8.46 24.96
N SER A 179 -13.38 -8.28 25.43
CA SER A 179 -12.49 -7.21 24.99
C SER A 179 -12.02 -7.41 23.55
N ILE A 180 -11.67 -8.63 23.15
CA ILE A 180 -11.25 -9.00 21.78
C ILE A 180 -12.39 -8.72 20.80
N THR A 181 -13.61 -9.21 21.08
CA THR A 181 -14.77 -9.00 20.21
C THR A 181 -15.17 -7.52 20.08
N LYS A 182 -14.87 -6.68 21.08
CA LYS A 182 -15.09 -5.24 21.02
C LYS A 182 -14.09 -4.55 20.09
N VAL A 183 -12.80 -4.89 20.18
CA VAL A 183 -11.74 -4.34 19.32
C VAL A 183 -11.96 -4.73 17.86
N GLU A 184 -12.31 -5.98 17.58
CA GLU A 184 -12.65 -6.44 16.22
C GLU A 184 -13.87 -5.70 15.66
N ARG A 185 -14.89 -5.45 16.51
CA ARG A 185 -16.06 -4.66 16.13
C ARG A 185 -15.69 -3.21 15.83
N GLU A 186 -14.77 -2.61 16.58
CA GLU A 186 -14.28 -1.25 16.33
C GLU A 186 -13.47 -1.16 15.01
N ALA A 187 -12.60 -2.14 14.74
CA ALA A 187 -11.85 -2.22 13.49
C ALA A 187 -12.75 -2.41 12.26
N THR A 188 -13.68 -3.36 12.30
CA THR A 188 -14.66 -3.59 11.22
C THR A 188 -15.54 -2.37 10.97
N ASN A 189 -15.88 -1.66 12.05
CA ASN A 189 -16.61 -0.41 11.98
C ASN A 189 -15.81 0.68 11.26
N ALA A 190 -14.56 0.90 11.68
CA ALA A 190 -13.65 1.83 11.03
C ALA A 190 -13.47 1.51 9.54
N MET A 191 -13.28 0.24 9.17
CA MET A 191 -13.13 -0.17 7.77
C MET A 191 -14.37 0.17 6.92
N SER A 192 -15.56 -0.11 7.44
CA SER A 192 -16.83 0.23 6.78
C SER A 192 -17.01 1.74 6.59
N ASP A 193 -16.63 2.52 7.61
CA ASP A 193 -16.70 3.97 7.60
C ASP A 193 -15.69 4.55 6.60
N LEU A 194 -14.43 4.06 6.59
CA LEU A 194 -13.41 4.42 5.60
C LEU A 194 -13.87 4.12 4.17
N ARG A 195 -14.45 2.95 3.92
CA ARG A 195 -15.01 2.58 2.61
C ARG A 195 -16.11 3.52 2.18
N SER A 196 -17.01 3.88 3.09
CA SER A 196 -18.13 4.77 2.82
C SER A 196 -17.66 6.19 2.47
N ILE A 197 -16.66 6.70 3.21
CA ILE A 197 -16.02 8.00 2.93
C ILE A 197 -15.32 7.96 1.56
N ALA A 198 -14.45 6.97 1.33
CA ALA A 198 -13.68 6.85 0.09
C ALA A 198 -14.60 6.75 -1.13
N HIS A 199 -15.64 5.91 -1.06
CA HIS A 199 -16.63 5.78 -2.12
C HIS A 199 -17.33 7.11 -2.42
N CYS A 200 -17.73 7.86 -1.38
CA CYS A 200 -18.38 9.16 -1.52
C CYS A 200 -17.45 10.19 -2.19
N MET A 201 -16.23 10.35 -1.68
CA MET A 201 -15.24 11.29 -2.22
C MET A 201 -14.86 10.97 -3.67
N ILE A 202 -14.60 9.70 -3.99
CA ILE A 202 -14.25 9.27 -5.35
C ILE A 202 -15.42 9.53 -6.30
N SER A 203 -16.65 9.20 -5.89
CA SER A 203 -17.84 9.48 -6.68
C SER A 203 -18.06 10.98 -6.89
N ALA A 204 -17.73 11.82 -5.91
CA ALA A 204 -17.82 13.28 -6.02
C ALA A 204 -16.70 13.92 -6.86
N GLY A 205 -15.70 13.15 -7.32
CA GLY A 205 -14.57 13.65 -8.11
C GLY A 205 -13.34 14.04 -7.28
N TYR A 206 -13.36 13.79 -5.97
CA TYR A 206 -12.29 14.12 -5.00
C TYR A 206 -11.42 12.89 -4.67
N GLY A 207 -11.25 12.00 -5.65
CA GLY A 207 -10.46 10.78 -5.46
C GLY A 207 -8.98 11.07 -5.16
N LYS A 208 -8.43 12.15 -5.71
CA LYS A 208 -7.00 12.51 -5.51
C LYS A 208 -6.71 12.90 -4.06
N GLU A 209 -7.60 13.69 -3.47
CA GLU A 209 -7.55 14.17 -2.08
C GLU A 209 -7.70 12.99 -1.12
N CYS A 210 -8.69 12.12 -1.37
CA CYS A 210 -8.90 10.88 -0.63
C CYS A 210 -7.64 9.99 -0.63
N ILE A 211 -7.09 9.70 -1.82
CA ILE A 211 -5.89 8.89 -2.00
C ILE A 211 -4.68 9.51 -1.30
N LYS A 212 -4.52 10.84 -1.38
CA LYS A 212 -3.40 11.55 -0.75
C LYS A 212 -3.41 11.36 0.76
N ILE A 213 -4.55 11.53 1.41
CA ILE A 213 -4.69 11.36 2.87
C ILE A 213 -4.46 9.91 3.27
N TYR A 214 -5.10 8.97 2.56
CA TYR A 214 -4.95 7.55 2.83
C TYR A 214 -3.48 7.11 2.75
N LYS A 215 -2.81 7.44 1.64
CA LYS A 215 -1.40 7.12 1.42
C LYS A 215 -0.49 7.74 2.48
N LEU A 216 -0.71 9.01 2.85
CA LEU A 216 0.13 9.69 3.83
C LEU A 216 0.16 8.93 5.17
N ILE A 217 -1.00 8.52 5.66
CA ILE A 217 -1.12 7.87 6.96
C ILE A 217 -0.69 6.40 6.88
N ARG A 218 -1.22 5.64 5.91
CA ARG A 218 -0.92 4.21 5.80
C ARG A 218 0.53 3.93 5.43
N LYS A 219 1.16 4.76 4.58
CA LYS A 219 2.60 4.67 4.33
C LYS A 219 3.42 4.91 5.59
N SER A 220 3.06 5.90 6.40
CA SER A 220 3.75 6.13 7.69
C SER A 220 3.66 4.92 8.61
N ILE A 221 2.50 4.25 8.69
CA ILE A 221 2.30 3.07 9.53
C ILE A 221 3.12 1.88 9.01
N VAL A 222 3.07 1.60 7.71
CA VAL A 222 3.83 0.49 7.11
C VAL A 222 5.33 0.73 7.21
N ASP A 223 5.80 1.95 6.93
CA ASP A 223 7.22 2.30 7.03
C ASP A 223 7.72 2.20 8.50
N GLU A 224 6.90 2.63 9.47
CA GLU A 224 7.19 2.48 10.91
C GLU A 224 7.23 1.01 11.34
N GLY A 225 6.27 0.20 10.90
CA GLY A 225 6.26 -1.24 11.18
C GLY A 225 7.50 -1.95 10.63
N LEU A 226 7.90 -1.62 9.40
CA LEU A 226 9.14 -2.14 8.81
C LEU A 226 10.39 -1.68 9.57
N TYR A 227 10.42 -0.43 10.02
CA TYR A 227 11.51 0.09 10.84
C TYR A 227 11.62 -0.67 12.18
N LEU A 228 10.51 -0.93 12.86
CA LEU A 228 10.49 -1.68 14.12
C LEU A 228 10.91 -3.15 13.93
N LEU A 229 10.63 -3.73 12.76
CA LEU A 229 11.14 -5.06 12.38
C LEU A 229 12.64 -5.07 12.01
N GLY A 230 13.30 -3.91 11.97
CA GLY A 230 14.72 -3.81 11.59
C GLY A 230 14.94 -3.92 10.08
N VAL A 231 13.93 -3.63 9.25
CA VAL A 231 14.06 -3.62 7.79
C VAL A 231 14.74 -2.32 7.37
N GLU A 232 16.05 -2.40 7.17
CA GLU A 232 16.88 -1.27 6.76
C GLU A 232 17.21 -1.29 5.27
N LYS A 233 17.49 -0.09 4.74
CA LYS A 233 18.01 0.07 3.38
C LYS A 233 19.52 -0.05 3.38
N PHE A 234 20.03 -1.18 2.89
CA PHE A 234 21.47 -1.42 2.79
C PHE A 234 22.02 -1.14 1.39
N ARG A 235 23.19 -0.51 1.33
CA ARG A 235 24.05 -0.47 0.14
C ARG A 235 24.94 -1.70 0.12
N SER A 236 25.25 -2.20 -1.08
CA SER A 236 26.17 -3.34 -1.25
C SER A 236 27.53 -3.12 -0.57
N SER A 237 28.06 -1.89 -0.58
CA SER A 237 29.33 -1.55 0.05
C SER A 237 29.28 -1.54 1.59
N GLN A 238 28.10 -1.38 2.20
CA GLN A 238 27.93 -1.45 3.66
C GLN A 238 28.00 -2.91 4.11
N ILE A 239 27.20 -3.78 3.48
CA ILE A 239 27.17 -5.21 3.81
C ILE A 239 28.53 -5.88 3.62
N GLN A 240 29.26 -5.55 2.54
CA GLN A 240 30.57 -6.12 2.27
C GLN A 240 31.66 -5.76 3.30
N LYS A 241 31.46 -4.68 4.08
CA LYS A 241 32.41 -4.21 5.10
C LYS A 241 32.10 -4.72 6.50
N MET A 242 30.92 -5.33 6.71
CA MET A 242 30.53 -5.88 8.00
C MET A 242 31.35 -7.13 8.32
N ASN A 243 31.62 -7.35 9.61
CA ASN A 243 32.20 -8.61 10.07
C ASN A 243 31.13 -9.72 10.01
N TRP A 244 31.58 -10.95 10.22
CA TRP A 244 30.73 -12.13 10.12
C TRP A 244 29.61 -12.11 11.17
N GLU A 245 29.94 -11.75 12.41
CA GLU A 245 29.00 -11.78 13.54
C GLU A 245 27.85 -10.78 13.34
N ALA A 246 28.13 -9.56 12.86
CA ALA A 246 27.10 -8.58 12.56
C ALA A 246 26.21 -9.04 11.41
N LEU A 247 26.78 -9.72 10.42
CA LEU A 247 26.02 -10.22 9.28
C LEU A 247 25.07 -11.35 9.69
N GLU A 248 25.54 -12.29 10.50
CA GLU A 248 24.72 -13.37 11.02
C GLU A 248 23.55 -12.83 11.84
N HIS A 249 23.79 -11.82 12.69
CA HIS A 249 22.74 -11.15 13.45
C HIS A 249 21.73 -10.44 12.54
N LEU A 250 22.18 -9.70 11.52
CA LEU A 250 21.29 -9.06 10.55
C LEU A 250 20.45 -10.08 9.77
N THR A 251 21.04 -11.22 9.40
CA THR A 251 20.30 -12.29 8.72
C THR A 251 19.24 -12.91 9.62
N LYS A 252 19.56 -13.20 10.89
CA LYS A 252 18.56 -13.69 11.85
C LYS A 252 17.41 -12.71 12.05
N ASN A 253 17.72 -11.42 12.18
CA ASN A 253 16.70 -10.38 12.26
C ASN A 253 15.82 -10.35 10.99
N TRP A 254 16.45 -10.42 9.82
CA TRP A 254 15.73 -10.45 8.55
C TRP A 254 14.83 -11.68 8.41
N LEU A 255 15.27 -12.87 8.84
CA LEU A 255 14.49 -14.11 8.79
C LEU A 255 13.21 -14.03 9.64
N ASN A 256 13.26 -13.30 10.75
CA ASN A 256 12.08 -13.02 11.57
C ASN A 256 11.21 -11.94 10.93
N ALA A 257 11.83 -10.83 10.50
CA ALA A 257 11.16 -9.70 9.90
C ALA A 257 10.38 -10.05 8.62
N VAL A 258 10.95 -10.88 7.74
CA VAL A 258 10.33 -11.21 6.44
C VAL A 258 9.00 -11.94 6.59
N LYS A 259 8.89 -12.83 7.58
CA LYS A 259 7.66 -13.59 7.85
C LYS A 259 6.53 -12.64 8.27
N ILE A 260 6.84 -11.76 9.21
CA ILE A 260 5.91 -10.75 9.72
C ILE A 260 5.56 -9.78 8.59
N ALA A 261 6.56 -9.18 7.94
CA ALA A 261 6.33 -8.19 6.88
C ALA A 261 5.47 -8.72 5.72
N VAL A 262 5.67 -9.96 5.27
CA VAL A 262 4.88 -10.56 4.18
C VAL A 262 3.46 -10.90 4.63
N LYS A 263 3.33 -11.67 5.73
CA LYS A 263 2.04 -12.22 6.15
C LYS A 263 1.15 -11.17 6.79
N THR A 264 1.75 -10.28 7.57
CA THR A 264 1.04 -9.26 8.31
C THR A 264 1.11 -7.95 7.53
N LEU A 265 2.23 -7.21 7.54
CA LEU A 265 2.29 -5.83 7.01
C LEU A 265 1.75 -5.67 5.59
N PHE A 266 2.29 -6.42 4.63
CA PHE A 266 1.87 -6.31 3.24
C PHE A 266 0.52 -6.98 2.99
N GLY A 267 0.26 -8.14 3.61
CA GLY A 267 -1.02 -8.83 3.49
C GLY A 267 -2.20 -8.00 4.01
N GLY A 268 -2.09 -7.44 5.21
CA GLY A 268 -3.13 -6.60 5.80
C GLY A 268 -3.30 -5.26 5.10
N GLU A 269 -2.22 -4.62 4.61
CA GLU A 269 -2.38 -3.41 3.78
C GLU A 269 -3.05 -3.72 2.43
N LYS A 270 -2.76 -4.88 1.83
CA LYS A 270 -3.46 -5.35 0.63
C LYS A 270 -4.95 -5.51 0.92
N ALA A 271 -5.30 -6.21 2.01
CA ALA A 271 -6.69 -6.41 2.42
C ALA A 271 -7.43 -5.09 2.70
N LEU A 272 -6.76 -4.13 3.36
CA LEU A 272 -7.34 -2.82 3.67
C LEU A 272 -7.56 -1.98 2.40
N CYS A 273 -6.57 -1.92 1.51
CA CYS A 273 -6.74 -1.30 0.20
C CYS A 273 -7.89 -1.95 -0.59
N ASP A 274 -8.03 -3.27 -0.50
CA ASP A 274 -9.09 -4.03 -1.16
C ASP A 274 -10.48 -3.70 -0.63
N HIS A 275 -10.59 -3.48 0.68
CA HIS A 275 -11.83 -3.10 1.33
C HIS A 275 -12.21 -1.64 1.05
N VAL A 276 -11.29 -0.71 1.31
CA VAL A 276 -11.56 0.74 1.25
C VAL A 276 -11.82 1.20 -0.19
N PHE A 277 -11.05 0.69 -1.15
CA PHE A 277 -11.13 1.08 -2.56
C PHE A 277 -11.82 0.03 -3.43
N SER A 278 -12.76 -0.75 -2.86
CA SER A 278 -13.47 -1.83 -3.56
C SER A 278 -14.16 -1.42 -4.87
N ALA A 279 -14.46 -0.12 -5.04
CA ALA A 279 -15.13 0.43 -6.22
C ALA A 279 -14.18 0.72 -7.40
N SER A 280 -12.86 0.70 -7.21
CA SER A 280 -11.88 1.05 -8.25
C SER A 280 -10.61 0.22 -8.13
N GLN A 281 -10.44 -0.73 -9.06
CA GLN A 281 -9.22 -1.56 -9.14
C GLN A 281 -7.95 -0.73 -9.28
N THR A 282 -7.99 0.30 -10.14
CA THR A 282 -6.83 1.12 -10.44
C THR A 282 -6.35 1.94 -9.24
N ILE A 283 -7.29 2.52 -8.47
CA ILE A 283 -6.96 3.25 -7.24
C ILE A 283 -6.40 2.28 -6.20
N ARG A 284 -7.05 1.14 -6.02
CA ARG A 284 -6.65 0.09 -5.08
C ARG A 284 -5.22 -0.40 -5.32
N GLU A 285 -4.89 -0.77 -6.56
CA GLU A 285 -3.55 -1.23 -6.94
C GLU A 285 -2.51 -0.12 -6.78
N SER A 286 -2.82 1.10 -7.24
CA SER A 286 -1.91 2.24 -7.11
C SER A 286 -1.62 2.60 -5.66
N CYS A 287 -2.62 2.64 -4.79
CA CYS A 287 -2.44 2.93 -3.36
C CYS A 287 -1.55 1.88 -2.70
N PHE A 288 -1.88 0.59 -2.89
CA PHE A 288 -1.11 -0.51 -2.32
C PHE A 288 0.36 -0.47 -2.74
N THR A 289 0.62 -0.30 -4.04
CA THR A 289 1.97 -0.20 -4.59
C THR A 289 2.72 1.00 -4.02
N ASP A 290 2.11 2.18 -4.02
CA ASP A 290 2.79 3.39 -3.54
C ASP A 290 3.14 3.34 -2.04
N ILE A 291 2.33 2.63 -1.25
CA ILE A 291 2.57 2.43 0.17
C ILE A 291 3.72 1.43 0.40
N THR A 292 3.68 0.28 -0.28
CA THR A 292 4.54 -0.86 0.04
C THR A 292 5.84 -0.95 -0.76
N LYS A 293 5.91 -0.31 -1.94
CA LYS A 293 6.99 -0.53 -2.93
C LYS A 293 8.39 -0.35 -2.36
N GLU A 294 8.64 0.75 -1.66
CA GLU A 294 9.97 1.03 -1.11
C GLU A 294 10.37 0.00 -0.05
N GLY A 295 9.48 -0.25 0.92
CA GLY A 295 9.70 -1.21 2.00
C GLY A 295 9.91 -2.63 1.50
N ALA A 296 9.01 -3.12 0.64
CA ALA A 296 9.09 -4.45 0.05
C ALA A 296 10.34 -4.62 -0.82
N THR A 297 10.72 -3.59 -1.58
CA THR A 297 11.97 -3.61 -2.37
C THR A 297 13.18 -3.75 -1.44
N ASN A 298 13.27 -2.97 -0.36
CA ASN A 298 14.39 -3.06 0.58
C ASN A 298 14.45 -4.44 1.26
N LEU A 299 13.30 -4.95 1.71
CA LEU A 299 13.18 -6.26 2.34
C LEU A 299 13.68 -7.36 1.40
N PHE A 300 13.15 -7.44 0.17
CA PHE A 300 13.51 -8.49 -0.78
C PHE A 300 14.87 -8.30 -1.42
N ARG A 301 15.46 -7.10 -1.37
CA ARG A 301 16.82 -6.83 -1.87
C ARG A 301 17.90 -7.39 -0.95
N PHE A 302 17.64 -7.46 0.36
CA PHE A 302 18.64 -7.85 1.35
C PHE A 302 19.31 -9.21 1.05
N PRO A 303 18.58 -10.30 0.76
CA PRO A 303 19.22 -11.60 0.52
C PRO A 303 20.13 -11.62 -0.71
N GLU A 304 19.80 -10.86 -1.76
CA GLU A 304 20.69 -10.69 -2.93
C GLU A 304 22.01 -10.01 -2.53
N LEU A 305 21.98 -9.04 -1.61
CA LEU A 305 23.19 -8.38 -1.14
C LEU A 305 24.07 -9.35 -0.33
N ILE A 306 23.46 -10.23 0.47
CA ILE A 306 24.17 -11.29 1.19
C ILE A 306 24.83 -12.27 0.20
N ALA A 307 24.11 -12.71 -0.83
CA ALA A 307 24.61 -13.61 -1.86
C ALA A 307 25.81 -13.06 -2.64
N LYS A 308 25.94 -11.72 -2.75
CA LYS A 308 27.05 -11.05 -3.44
C LYS A 308 28.32 -10.91 -2.60
N CYS A 309 28.27 -11.20 -1.31
CA CYS A 309 29.44 -11.12 -0.47
C CYS A 309 30.41 -12.28 -0.75
N LYS A 310 31.62 -12.23 -0.17
CA LYS A 310 32.65 -13.26 -0.39
C LYS A 310 32.09 -14.67 -0.11
N LYS A 311 32.32 -15.56 -1.07
CA LYS A 311 31.95 -16.98 -1.02
C LYS A 311 32.93 -17.70 -0.10
N THR A 312 32.53 -17.96 1.13
CA THR A 312 33.30 -18.77 2.06
C THR A 312 32.42 -19.92 2.56
N PRO A 313 32.98 -21.12 2.82
CA PRO A 313 32.20 -22.31 3.18
C PRO A 313 31.29 -22.10 4.40
N GLU A 314 31.71 -21.27 5.35
CA GLU A 314 31.00 -20.99 6.60
C GLU A 314 29.63 -20.32 6.37
N ARG A 315 29.39 -19.78 5.17
CA ARG A 315 28.17 -19.03 4.83
C ARG A 315 27.08 -19.87 4.20
N ILE A 316 27.38 -21.12 3.85
CA ILE A 316 26.47 -21.94 3.06
C ILE A 316 25.13 -22.12 3.77
N PHE A 317 25.14 -22.39 5.08
CA PHE A 317 23.95 -22.56 5.90
C PHE A 317 23.11 -21.28 5.94
N LEU A 318 23.74 -20.13 6.16
CA LEU A 318 23.05 -18.84 6.17
C LEU A 318 22.38 -18.52 4.83
N LEU A 319 23.06 -18.82 3.70
CA LEU A 319 22.46 -18.64 2.37
C LEU A 319 21.29 -19.60 2.12
N MET A 320 21.39 -20.84 2.62
CA MET A 320 20.32 -21.83 2.54
C MET A 320 19.10 -21.42 3.38
N GLU A 321 19.31 -20.93 4.61
CA GLU A 321 18.24 -20.42 5.47
C GLU A 321 17.48 -19.26 4.81
N LEU A 322 18.20 -18.30 4.21
CA LEU A 322 17.59 -17.21 3.44
C LEU A 322 16.79 -17.72 2.23
N HIS A 323 17.33 -18.71 1.52
CA HIS A 323 16.70 -19.30 0.35
C HIS A 323 15.42 -20.07 0.73
N GLU A 324 15.49 -20.85 1.81
CA GLU A 324 14.36 -21.58 2.36
C GLU A 324 13.26 -20.62 2.82
N ALA A 325 13.60 -19.57 3.58
CA ALA A 325 12.63 -18.58 4.04
C ALA A 325 11.89 -17.88 2.88
N LEU A 326 12.61 -17.48 1.82
CA LEU A 326 11.98 -16.89 0.63
C LEU A 326 11.14 -17.90 -0.15
N SER A 327 11.64 -19.13 -0.33
CA SER A 327 10.90 -20.20 -1.01
C SER A 327 9.58 -20.51 -0.30
N ASN A 328 9.62 -20.62 1.04
CA ASN A 328 8.45 -20.94 1.85
C ASN A 328 7.39 -19.83 1.85
N LEU A 329 7.81 -18.57 1.70
CA LEU A 329 6.91 -17.41 1.61
C LEU A 329 6.46 -17.09 0.18
N TRP A 330 6.95 -17.82 -0.82
CA TRP A 330 6.67 -17.53 -2.22
C TRP A 330 5.15 -17.49 -2.55
N PRO A 331 4.31 -18.43 -2.07
CA PRO A 331 2.88 -18.37 -2.31
C PRO A 331 2.24 -17.08 -1.77
N GLU A 332 2.58 -16.67 -0.55
CA GLU A 332 2.07 -15.43 0.05
C GLU A 332 2.57 -14.18 -0.69
N ILE A 333 3.82 -14.18 -1.17
CA ILE A 333 4.37 -13.10 -2.01
C ILE A 333 3.59 -12.99 -3.33
N GLU A 334 3.32 -14.11 -3.99
CA GLU A 334 2.55 -14.12 -5.25
C GLU A 334 1.11 -13.63 -5.05
N LEU A 335 0.46 -14.07 -3.97
CA LEU A 335 -0.90 -13.65 -3.62
C LEU A 335 -0.96 -12.15 -3.29
N THR A 336 0.00 -11.65 -2.52
CA THR A 336 0.03 -10.26 -2.06
C THR A 336 0.39 -9.29 -3.20
N PHE A 337 1.42 -9.63 -3.99
CA PHE A 337 1.93 -8.80 -5.09
C PHE A 337 1.44 -9.27 -6.46
N ASN A 338 0.14 -9.55 -6.57
CA ASN A 338 -0.48 -10.16 -7.75
C ASN A 338 -0.74 -9.21 -8.95
N SER A 339 -0.50 -7.91 -8.79
CA SER A 339 -0.78 -6.90 -9.83
C SER A 339 0.42 -6.62 -10.74
N GLU A 340 0.16 -6.01 -11.90
CA GLU A 340 1.23 -5.52 -12.79
C GLU A 340 2.05 -4.41 -12.12
N SER A 341 1.41 -3.53 -11.33
CA SER A 341 2.09 -2.44 -10.62
C SER A 341 3.11 -2.91 -9.58
N THR A 342 2.98 -4.17 -9.12
CA THR A 342 3.85 -4.82 -8.15
C THR A 342 4.82 -5.82 -8.77
N SER A 343 4.90 -5.89 -10.11
CA SER A 343 5.74 -6.87 -10.82
C SER A 343 7.23 -6.72 -10.50
N GLU A 344 7.72 -5.49 -10.34
CA GLU A 344 9.11 -5.19 -9.94
C GLU A 344 9.46 -5.80 -8.57
N ILE A 345 8.52 -5.80 -7.63
CA ILE A 345 8.71 -6.35 -6.27
C ILE A 345 8.85 -7.88 -6.35
N LYS A 346 7.97 -8.54 -7.10
CA LYS A 346 8.06 -9.99 -7.34
C LYS A 346 9.35 -10.38 -8.05
N SER A 347 9.73 -9.62 -9.07
CA SER A 347 10.98 -9.82 -9.81
C SER A 347 12.20 -9.68 -8.90
N GLN A 348 12.20 -8.71 -7.99
CA GLN A 348 13.26 -8.55 -6.99
C GLN A 348 13.32 -9.73 -6.02
N ALA A 349 12.19 -10.23 -5.51
CA ALA A 349 12.15 -11.41 -4.64
C ALA A 349 12.66 -12.67 -5.37
N PHE A 350 12.21 -12.89 -6.62
CA PHE A 350 12.66 -14.00 -7.44
C PHE A 350 14.16 -13.93 -7.76
N SER A 351 14.65 -12.74 -8.12
CA SER A 351 16.07 -12.53 -8.39
C SER A 351 16.92 -12.85 -7.16
N SER A 352 16.50 -12.42 -5.97
CA SER A 352 17.17 -12.77 -4.72
C SER A 352 17.23 -14.27 -4.49
N LEU A 353 16.13 -14.99 -4.73
CA LEU A 353 16.08 -16.44 -4.61
C LEU A 353 17.08 -17.13 -5.56
N GLN A 354 17.10 -16.72 -6.84
CA GLN A 354 18.04 -17.23 -7.82
C GLN A 354 19.50 -16.99 -7.42
N ARG A 355 19.81 -15.77 -6.95
CA ARG A 355 21.17 -15.39 -6.54
C ARG A 355 21.66 -16.16 -5.32
N LEU A 356 20.79 -16.42 -4.35
CA LEU A 356 21.12 -17.29 -3.22
C LEU A 356 21.47 -18.70 -3.71
N GLY A 357 20.63 -19.30 -4.57
CA GLY A 357 20.87 -20.64 -5.11
C GLY A 357 22.12 -20.74 -5.98
N GLU A 358 22.42 -19.71 -6.78
CA GLU A 358 23.69 -19.60 -7.52
C GLU A 358 24.90 -19.54 -6.58
N SER A 359 24.80 -18.76 -5.50
CA SER A 359 25.88 -18.63 -4.52
C SER A 359 26.15 -19.93 -3.77
N VAL A 360 25.11 -20.65 -3.35
CA VAL A 360 25.23 -21.97 -2.70
C VAL A 360 25.91 -22.97 -3.64
N ARG A 361 25.44 -23.07 -4.89
CA ARG A 361 26.05 -23.96 -5.89
C ARG A 361 27.52 -23.63 -6.16
N ALA A 362 27.86 -22.33 -6.21
CA ALA A 362 29.25 -21.92 -6.39
C ALA A 362 30.14 -22.28 -5.20
N ILE A 363 29.67 -22.11 -3.95
CA ILE A 363 30.42 -22.50 -2.75
C ILE A 363 30.66 -24.02 -2.75
N LEU A 364 29.65 -24.83 -3.07
CA LEU A 364 29.79 -26.28 -3.16
C LEU A 364 30.79 -26.71 -4.25
N PHE A 365 30.75 -26.06 -5.42
CA PHE A 365 31.69 -26.32 -6.49
C PHE A 365 33.12 -25.94 -6.12
N ASP A 366 33.31 -24.79 -5.46
CA ASP A 366 34.62 -24.33 -4.98
C ASP A 366 35.16 -25.26 -3.88
N PHE A 367 34.29 -25.77 -3.00
CA PHE A 367 34.63 -26.76 -1.97
C PHE A 367 35.08 -28.09 -2.59
N GLU A 368 34.30 -28.66 -3.52
CA GLU A 368 34.66 -29.87 -4.27
C GLU A 368 36.00 -29.69 -5.00
N SER A 369 36.15 -28.57 -5.70
CA SER A 369 37.38 -28.23 -6.44
C SER A 369 38.59 -28.11 -5.51
N THR A 370 38.40 -27.60 -4.29
CA THR A 370 39.47 -27.47 -3.29
C THR A 370 39.92 -28.84 -2.80
N ILE A 371 38.99 -29.77 -2.56
CA ILE A 371 39.31 -31.15 -2.18
C ILE A 371 40.03 -31.89 -3.32
N GLN A 372 39.51 -31.81 -4.56
CA GLN A 372 40.11 -32.51 -5.71
C GLN A 372 41.52 -32.03 -6.03
N LYS A 373 41.80 -30.75 -5.82
CA LYS A 373 43.11 -30.13 -6.06
C LYS A 373 44.05 -30.24 -4.87
N ASP A 374 43.62 -30.78 -3.73
CA ASP A 374 44.50 -30.92 -2.58
C ASP A 374 45.61 -31.92 -2.90
N SER A 375 46.80 -31.39 -3.17
CA SER A 375 48.00 -32.16 -3.47
C SER A 375 48.81 -32.45 -2.20
N SER A 376 48.16 -32.51 -1.03
CA SER A 376 48.84 -32.73 0.25
C SER A 376 49.73 -33.98 0.16
N LYS A 377 51.04 -33.76 0.16
CA LYS A 377 52.05 -34.83 0.28
C LYS A 377 52.29 -35.23 1.73
N THR A 378 51.49 -34.69 2.66
CA THR A 378 51.67 -34.85 4.10
C THR A 378 51.18 -36.25 4.48
N THR A 379 52.11 -37.20 4.55
CA THR A 379 51.81 -38.52 5.08
C THR A 379 51.54 -38.41 6.57
N VAL A 380 50.37 -38.87 7.01
CA VAL A 380 50.09 -38.97 8.45
C VAL A 380 50.96 -40.09 9.02
N LEU A 381 51.88 -39.73 9.93
CA LEU A 381 52.72 -40.70 10.63
C LEU A 381 51.82 -41.76 11.30
N GLY A 382 52.03 -43.03 10.94
CA GLY A 382 51.26 -44.16 11.47
C GLY A 382 49.98 -44.53 10.71
N GLY A 383 49.67 -43.89 9.56
CA GLY A 383 48.52 -44.28 8.72
C GLY A 383 47.16 -43.86 9.28
N GLY A 384 47.12 -42.84 10.14
CA GLY A 384 45.88 -42.26 10.69
C GLY A 384 45.06 -41.45 9.68
N ILE A 385 43.90 -40.96 10.13
CA ILE A 385 42.99 -40.12 9.33
C ILE A 385 43.70 -38.84 8.89
N HIS A 386 43.61 -38.50 7.60
CA HIS A 386 44.20 -37.28 7.07
C HIS A 386 43.40 -36.05 7.52
N PRO A 387 44.03 -34.94 7.94
CA PRO A 387 43.31 -33.74 8.41
C PRO A 387 42.31 -33.14 7.41
N LEU A 388 42.49 -33.42 6.11
CA LEU A 388 41.52 -33.04 5.07
C LEU A 388 40.16 -33.75 5.27
N THR A 389 40.15 -34.96 5.81
CA THR A 389 38.92 -35.71 6.09
C THR A 389 38.12 -35.10 7.25
N GLU A 390 38.77 -34.32 8.13
CA GLU A 390 38.13 -33.65 9.27
C GLU A 390 37.70 -32.20 8.98
N LYS A 391 38.12 -31.62 7.85
CA LYS A 391 37.76 -30.27 7.39
C LYS A 391 36.57 -30.31 6.44
#